data_AF-A0A348B4L9-F1
#
_entry.id   AF-A0A348B4L9-F1
#
_cell.length_a   1.000
_cell.length_b   1.000
_cell.length_c   1.000
_cell.angle_alpha   90.00
_cell.angle_beta   90.00
_cell.angle_gamma   90.00
#
_symmetry.space_group_name_H-M   'P 1'
#
loop_
_entity.id
_entity.type
_entity.pdbx_description
1 polymer ?
#
loop_
_entity_poly.entity_id
_entity_poly.type
_entity_poly.pdbx_seq_one_letter_code
_entity_poly.pdbx_strand_id
1 'polypeptide(L)'
;MPYYPGDPVPSVKQFKSLDKDGVNLKEIHLGSHSGTHVDAPAHFVKDAPSLDQLDPMAYSGTAIAIKVDGIVKVTDVPPRGR
;
A
#
# COMPACT_ATOMS: atom_id res chain seq x y z
N MET A 1 0.39 -11.29 -8.21
CA MET A 1 0.28 -11.04 -6.75
C MET A 1 -1.11 -11.50 -6.30
N PRO A 2 -1.28 -11.97 -5.06
CA PRO A 2 -2.60 -12.17 -4.48
C PRO A 2 -3.40 -10.86 -4.49
N TYR A 3 -4.72 -10.97 -4.58
CA TYR A 3 -5.66 -9.85 -4.51
C TYR A 3 -6.91 -10.29 -3.75
N TYR A 4 -7.66 -9.33 -3.20
CA TYR A 4 -8.87 -9.64 -2.45
C TYR A 4 -9.99 -10.11 -3.40
N PRO A 5 -10.76 -11.16 -3.06
CA PRO A 5 -11.88 -11.59 -3.91
C PRO A 5 -12.91 -10.48 -4.12
N GLY A 6 -13.10 -10.06 -5.37
CA GLY A 6 -14.00 -8.97 -5.76
C GLY A 6 -13.29 -7.67 -6.15
N ASP A 7 -12.00 -7.54 -5.83
CA ASP A 7 -11.20 -6.37 -6.19
C ASP A 7 -10.69 -6.44 -7.65
N PRO A 8 -10.26 -5.30 -8.22
CA PRO A 8 -9.61 -5.27 -9.52
C PRO A 8 -8.42 -6.22 -9.59
N VAL A 9 -8.41 -7.11 -10.57
CA VAL A 9 -7.32 -8.07 -10.77
C VAL A 9 -6.04 -7.31 -11.20
N PRO A 10 -4.93 -7.43 -10.44
CA PRO A 10 -3.65 -6.83 -10.80
C PRO A 10 -3.12 -7.36 -12.13
N SER A 11 -2.72 -6.49 -13.05
CA SER A 11 -2.06 -6.89 -14.29
C SER A 11 -0.95 -5.93 -14.71
N VAL A 12 0.07 -6.50 -15.34
CA VAL A 12 1.18 -5.76 -15.94
C VAL A 12 1.36 -6.27 -17.36
N LYS A 13 1.23 -5.40 -18.36
CA LYS A 13 1.30 -5.77 -19.78
C LYS A 13 2.39 -4.99 -20.48
N GLN A 14 3.09 -5.63 -21.42
CA GLN A 14 4.05 -4.93 -22.28
C GLN A 14 3.27 -4.00 -23.22
N PHE A 15 3.58 -2.70 -23.20
CA PHE A 15 2.95 -1.71 -24.09
C PHE A 15 3.90 -1.30 -25.23
N LYS A 16 5.18 -1.04 -24.93
CA LYS A 16 6.24 -0.81 -25.92
C LYS A 16 7.50 -1.57 -25.55
N SER A 17 8.21 -2.12 -26.52
CA SER A 17 9.46 -2.86 -26.34
C SER A 17 10.67 -2.07 -26.84
N LEU A 18 11.82 -2.24 -26.19
CA LEU A 18 13.04 -1.52 -26.58
C LEU A 18 13.42 -1.77 -28.05
N ASP A 19 13.36 -3.03 -28.49
CA ASP A 19 13.78 -3.44 -29.84
C ASP A 19 12.92 -2.85 -30.97
N LYS A 20 11.61 -2.66 -30.72
CA LYS A 20 10.68 -2.17 -31.75
C LYS A 20 10.43 -0.67 -31.66
N ASP A 21 10.42 -0.14 -30.44
CA ASP A 21 9.91 1.20 -30.16
C ASP A 21 10.99 2.15 -29.62
N GLY A 22 12.21 1.65 -29.37
CA GLY A 22 13.29 2.42 -28.75
C GLY A 22 13.08 2.75 -27.27
N VAL A 23 11.98 2.27 -26.67
CA VAL A 23 11.65 2.45 -25.25
C VAL A 23 10.94 1.22 -24.69
N ASN A 24 11.23 0.89 -23.43
CA ASN A 24 10.49 -0.12 -22.70
C ASN A 24 9.41 0.55 -21.85
N LEU A 25 8.14 0.25 -22.13
CA LEU A 25 7.00 0.78 -21.40
C LEU A 25 6.01 -0.35 -21.10
N LYS A 26 5.53 -0.40 -19.85
CA LYS A 26 4.51 -1.34 -19.39
C LYS A 26 3.27 -0.57 -18.95
N GLU A 27 2.11 -1.13 -19.26
CA GLU A 27 0.84 -0.73 -18.66
C GLU A 27 0.66 -1.49 -17.35
N ILE A 28 0.25 -0.78 -16.30
CA ILE A 28 0.04 -1.31 -14.96
C ILE A 28 -1.40 -1.01 -14.54
N HIS A 29 -2.14 -2.04 -14.15
CA HIS A 29 -3.50 -1.94 -13.64
C HIS A 29 -3.58 -2.61 -12.26
N LEU A 30 -3.97 -1.86 -11.23
CA LEU A 30 -3.97 -2.28 -9.83
C LEU A 30 -5.17 -1.65 -9.09
N GLY A 31 -5.72 -2.37 -8.11
CA GLY A 31 -6.50 -1.75 -7.03
C GLY A 31 -5.57 -1.09 -6.01
N SER A 32 -6.03 -0.05 -5.29
CA SER A 32 -5.21 0.67 -4.28
C SER A 32 -4.71 -0.22 -3.14
N HIS A 33 -5.41 -1.31 -2.85
CA HIS A 33 -5.09 -2.28 -1.79
C HIS A 33 -4.33 -3.50 -2.32
N SER A 34 -3.48 -3.29 -3.34
CA SER A 34 -2.65 -4.35 -3.93
C SER A 34 -1.25 -4.35 -3.30
N GLY A 35 -0.92 -5.40 -2.54
CA GLY A 35 0.44 -5.60 -1.99
C GLY A 35 0.70 -4.75 -0.74
N THR A 36 1.96 -4.38 -0.49
CA THR A 36 2.29 -3.45 0.61
C THR A 36 1.76 -2.06 0.26
N HIS A 37 0.85 -1.53 1.07
CA HIS A 37 0.17 -0.25 0.84
C HIS A 37 -0.18 0.44 2.17
N VAL A 38 -0.79 1.63 2.08
CA VAL A 38 -1.35 2.38 3.20
C VAL A 38 -2.79 2.77 2.89
N ASP A 39 -3.65 2.77 3.91
CA ASP A 39 -5.03 3.22 3.78
C ASP A 39 -5.17 4.68 4.21
N ALA A 40 -5.86 5.48 3.40
CA ALA A 40 -6.27 6.82 3.78
C ALA A 40 -7.63 6.77 4.52
N PRO A 41 -7.95 7.73 5.41
CA PRO A 41 -9.26 7.82 6.07
C PRO A 41 -10.46 7.74 5.11
N ALA A 42 -10.32 8.35 3.92
CA ALA A 42 -11.30 8.29 2.85
C ALA A 42 -11.70 6.86 2.42
N HIS A 43 -10.89 5.84 2.72
CA HIS A 43 -11.21 4.44 2.41
C HIS A 43 -12.46 3.94 3.15
N PHE A 44 -12.69 4.40 4.38
CA PHE A 44 -13.82 3.95 5.21
C PHE A 44 -14.79 5.08 5.60
N VAL A 45 -14.34 6.34 5.56
CA VAL A 45 -15.11 7.49 6.02
C VAL A 45 -15.34 8.44 4.87
N LYS A 46 -16.61 8.66 4.52
CA LYS A 46 -17.00 9.61 3.47
C LYS A 46 -16.51 11.02 3.82
N ASP A 47 -15.98 11.73 2.83
CA ASP A 47 -15.48 13.10 2.93
C ASP A 47 -14.27 13.28 3.89
N ALA A 48 -13.68 12.18 4.37
CA ALA A 48 -12.44 12.22 5.14
C ALA A 48 -11.22 12.40 4.21
N PRO A 49 -10.04 12.77 4.74
CA PRO A 49 -8.89 13.08 3.92
C PRO A 49 -8.44 11.91 3.01
N SER A 50 -8.13 12.22 1.76
CA SER A 50 -7.45 11.33 0.82
C SER A 50 -5.94 11.31 1.06
N LEU A 51 -5.22 10.34 0.47
CA LEU A 51 -3.80 10.14 0.74
C LEU A 51 -2.93 11.38 0.44
N ASP A 52 -3.25 12.11 -0.62
CA ASP A 52 -2.57 13.35 -1.03
C ASP A 52 -2.75 14.53 -0.07
N GLN A 53 -3.68 14.41 0.89
CA GLN A 53 -3.97 15.43 1.90
C GLN A 53 -3.30 15.12 3.25
N LEU A 54 -2.60 14.00 3.38
CA LEU A 54 -1.91 13.59 4.60
C LEU A 54 -0.44 14.02 4.55
N ASP A 55 0.13 14.35 5.72
CA ASP A 55 1.55 14.69 5.83
C ASP A 55 2.43 13.47 5.49
N PRO A 56 3.29 13.52 4.45
CA PRO A 56 4.18 12.42 4.11
C PRO A 56 5.12 12.03 5.25
N MET A 57 5.46 12.96 6.15
CA MET A 57 6.33 12.68 7.29
C MET A 57 5.66 11.77 8.34
N ALA A 58 4.34 11.63 8.32
CA ALA A 58 3.65 10.63 9.15
C ALA A 58 4.02 9.17 8.78
N TYR A 59 4.57 8.95 7.58
CA TYR A 59 4.96 7.65 7.04
C TYR A 59 6.47 7.44 6.98
N SER A 60 7.27 8.34 7.57
CA SER A 60 8.73 8.28 7.59
C SER A 60 9.27 8.57 8.98
N GLY A 61 9.94 7.58 9.58
CA GLY A 61 10.51 7.73 10.91
C GLY A 61 11.00 6.42 11.50
N THR A 62 11.41 6.48 12.76
CA THR A 62 11.82 5.28 13.50
C THR A 62 10.61 4.41 13.81
N ALA A 63 10.72 3.13 13.48
CA ALA A 63 9.74 2.10 13.83
C ALA A 63 10.41 0.95 14.58
N ILE A 64 9.63 0.23 15.38
CA ILE A 64 10.07 -1.00 16.07
C ILE A 64 9.38 -2.17 15.38
N ALA A 65 10.16 -3.16 14.96
CA ALA A 65 9.62 -4.43 14.48
C ALA A 65 9.41 -5.38 15.67
N ILE A 66 8.17 -5.78 15.90
CA ILE A 66 7.81 -6.72 16.98
C ILE A 66 7.34 -8.00 16.31
N LYS A 67 7.96 -9.13 16.66
CA LYS A 67 7.49 -10.44 16.22
C LYS A 67 6.29 -10.85 17.08
N VAL A 68 5.21 -11.23 16.43
CA VAL A 68 3.95 -11.65 17.06
C VAL A 68 3.38 -12.84 16.30
N ASP A 69 2.76 -13.78 17.01
CA ASP A 69 2.05 -14.91 16.44
C ASP A 69 0.55 -14.77 16.80
N GLY A 70 -0.33 -14.76 15.79
CA GLY A 70 -1.79 -14.64 16.00
C GLY A 70 -2.31 -13.20 16.09
N ILE A 71 -3.36 -12.99 16.89
CA ILE A 71 -4.04 -11.69 17.02
C ILE A 71 -3.28 -10.82 18.03
N VAL A 72 -2.85 -9.64 17.57
CA VAL A 72 -2.22 -8.61 18.42
C VAL A 72 -3.28 -7.80 19.14
N LYS A 73 -3.13 -7.67 20.46
CA LYS A 73 -3.91 -6.77 21.31
C LYS A 73 -3.06 -5.57 21.68
N VAL A 74 -3.72 -4.47 22.07
CA VAL A 74 -3.03 -3.27 22.58
C VAL A 74 -2.07 -3.59 23.74
N THR A 75 -2.39 -4.59 24.56
CA THR A 75 -1.55 -5.04 25.68
C THR A 75 -0.23 -5.68 25.25
N ASP A 76 -0.11 -6.12 23.99
CA ASP A 76 1.09 -6.77 23.46
C ASP A 76 2.10 -5.75 22.93
N VAL A 77 1.69 -4.49 22.78
CA VAL A 77 2.54 -3.38 22.30
C VAL A 77 3.27 -2.80 23.51
N PRO A 78 4.62 -2.83 23.54
CA PRO A 78 5.39 -2.18 24.60
C PRO A 78 5.00 -0.70 24.72
N PRO A 79 4.92 -0.14 25.94
CA PRO A 79 4.73 1.29 26.10
C PRO A 79 5.81 2.02 25.31
N ARG A 80 5.43 3.10 24.60
CA ARG A 80 6.40 3.93 23.86
C ARG A 80 7.52 4.32 24.83
N GLY A 81 8.71 3.75 24.61
CA GLY A 81 9.93 4.24 25.24
C GLY A 81 10.12 5.69 24.82
N ARG A 82 10.49 6.55 25.77
CA ARG A 82 11.06 7.85 25.42
C ARG A 82 12.37 7.66 24.67
#